data_AF-A0A1Z4RVM9-F1
#
_entry.id   AF-A0A1Z4RVM9-F1
#
_cell.length_a   1.000
_cell.length_b   1.000
_cell.length_c   1.000
_cell.angle_alpha   90.00
_cell.angle_beta   90.00
_cell.angle_gamma   90.00
#
_symmetry.space_group_name_H-M   'P 1'
#
loop_
_entity.id
_entity.type
_entity.pdbx_description
1 polymer ?
#
loop_
_entity_poly.entity_id
_entity_poly.type
_entity_poly.pdbx_seq_one_letter_code
_entity_poly.pdbx_strand_id
1 'polypeptide(L)'
;MLGSSLIGSNSSSPSKSRIFVYEITGLKQSETNDSNNYQIRNSGSIFRKVPYNRMNQEMQRINKMGGTIVNIQPLEDFQNQEAHPEHEHNDNSQE
;
A
#
# COMPACT_ATOMS: atom_id res chain seq x y z
N MET A 1 -17.01 40.01 2.75
CA MET A 1 -16.25 38.75 2.51
C MET A 1 -17.25 37.72 2.01
N LEU A 2 -17.11 37.30 0.75
CA LEU A 2 -18.06 36.49 -0.01
C LEU A 2 -17.60 35.03 -0.02
N GLY A 3 -18.52 34.09 0.26
CA GLY A 3 -18.44 32.72 -0.26
C GLY A 3 -17.97 31.63 0.71
N SER A 4 -18.78 31.33 1.73
CA SER A 4 -18.76 30.00 2.34
C SER A 4 -19.48 29.03 1.41
N SER A 5 -18.71 28.22 0.67
CA SER A 5 -19.24 27.07 -0.08
C SER A 5 -18.78 25.79 0.59
N LEU A 6 -19.53 25.37 1.62
CA LEU A 6 -19.52 24.02 2.15
C LEU A 6 -20.45 23.16 1.27
N ILE A 7 -19.93 22.60 0.18
CA ILE A 7 -20.63 21.54 -0.58
C ILE A 7 -19.92 20.20 -0.33
N GLY A 8 -20.04 19.72 0.91
CA GLY A 8 -19.69 18.34 1.26
C GLY A 8 -20.83 17.40 0.87
N SER A 9 -20.93 17.07 -0.42
CA SER A 9 -21.78 15.94 -0.83
C SER A 9 -21.06 14.64 -0.43
N ASN A 10 -21.52 14.02 0.66
CA ASN A 10 -21.14 12.66 1.04
C ASN A 10 -21.80 11.65 0.09
N SER A 11 -21.48 11.71 -1.20
CA SER A 11 -21.77 10.62 -2.12
C SER A 11 -20.85 9.44 -1.76
N SER A 12 -21.39 8.48 -1.01
CA SER A 12 -20.76 7.19 -0.79
C SER A 12 -20.86 6.37 -2.09
N SER A 13 -20.08 6.76 -3.10
CA SER A 13 -19.93 5.94 -4.30
C SER A 13 -19.30 4.61 -3.87
N PRO A 14 -19.78 3.45 -4.36
CA PRO A 14 -19.15 2.14 -4.11
C PRO A 14 -17.67 2.11 -4.55
N SER A 15 -17.25 3.05 -5.39
CA SER A 15 -15.85 3.26 -5.75
C SER A 15 -14.99 3.80 -4.60
N LYS A 16 -15.58 4.52 -3.64
CA LYS A 16 -14.89 5.19 -2.55
C LYS A 16 -14.42 4.23 -1.45
N SER A 17 -14.99 3.03 -1.36
CA SER A 17 -14.62 1.99 -0.40
C SER A 17 -13.51 1.06 -0.90
N ARG A 18 -13.07 1.17 -2.16
CA ARG A 18 -12.01 0.31 -2.72
C ARG A 18 -10.66 0.64 -2.08
N ILE A 19 -9.88 -0.41 -1.78
CA ILE A 19 -8.52 -0.31 -1.24
C ILE A 19 -7.57 -0.96 -2.24
N PHE A 20 -6.46 -0.29 -2.50
CA PHE A 20 -5.39 -0.79 -3.35
C PHE A 20 -4.12 -0.99 -2.53
N VAL A 21 -3.29 -1.95 -2.92
CA VAL A 21 -1.97 -2.20 -2.36
C VAL A 21 -0.93 -1.71 -3.34
N TYR A 22 -0.10 -0.78 -2.88
CA TYR A 22 1.00 -0.21 -3.65
C TYR A 22 2.29 -0.87 -3.21
N GLU A 23 3.05 -1.38 -4.18
CA GLU A 23 4.43 -1.80 -3.98
C GLU A 23 5.36 -0.65 -4.32
N ILE A 24 6.17 -0.23 -3.37
CA ILE A 24 7.00 0.98 -3.46
C ILE A 24 8.47 0.61 -3.18
N THR A 25 9.37 1.04 -4.04
CA THR A 25 10.82 0.91 -3.89
C THR A 25 11.47 2.30 -3.78
N GLY A 26 12.75 2.36 -3.39
CA GLY A 26 13.55 3.60 -3.49
C GLY A 26 13.18 4.75 -2.55
N LEU A 27 12.41 4.49 -1.48
CA LEU A 27 12.08 5.54 -0.50
C LEU A 27 13.35 6.09 0.16
N LYS A 28 13.48 7.42 0.19
CA LYS A 28 14.59 8.08 0.86
C LYS A 28 14.49 7.90 2.37
N GLN A 29 15.56 7.43 2.98
CA GLN A 29 15.69 7.37 4.44
C GLN A 29 15.66 8.80 5.00
N SER A 30 14.69 9.07 5.88
CA SER A 30 14.47 10.34 6.55
C SER A 30 13.91 10.03 7.92
N GLU A 31 14.17 10.88 8.92
CA GLU A 31 13.76 10.66 10.32
C GLU A 31 12.25 10.35 10.48
N THR A 32 11.40 10.87 9.58
CA THR A 32 9.95 10.60 9.56
C THR A 32 9.59 9.16 9.13
N ASN A 33 10.43 8.49 8.34
CA ASN A 33 10.25 7.08 7.95
C ASN A 33 10.99 6.11 8.89
N ASP A 34 11.91 6.64 9.72
CA ASP A 34 12.80 5.90 10.63
C ASP A 34 12.10 5.40 11.91
N SER A 35 10.83 5.78 12.13
CA SER A 35 10.02 5.29 13.25
C SER A 35 9.60 3.82 13.11
N ASN A 36 9.84 3.19 11.96
CA ASN A 36 9.75 1.74 11.83
C ASN A 36 11.11 1.15 12.20
N ASN A 37 11.22 0.63 13.43
CA ASN A 37 12.43 0.08 14.05
C ASN A 37 12.91 -1.26 13.41
N TYR A 38 12.78 -1.39 12.09
CA TYR A 38 13.24 -2.51 11.30
C TYR A 38 14.26 -2.01 10.30
N GLN A 39 15.43 -2.65 10.27
CA GLN A 39 16.47 -2.39 9.27
C GLN A 39 15.84 -2.50 7.88
N ILE A 40 15.75 -1.38 7.16
CA ILE A 40 15.33 -1.39 5.76
C ILE A 40 16.40 -2.19 5.01
N ARG A 41 16.08 -3.42 4.64
CA ARG A 41 16.93 -4.26 3.78
C ARG A 41 17.19 -3.43 2.52
N ASN A 42 18.45 -3.28 2.11
CA ASN A 42 18.91 -2.40 1.03
C ASN A 42 18.25 -2.62 -0.37
N SER A 43 17.30 -3.54 -0.49
CA SER A 43 16.56 -3.89 -1.70
C SER A 43 15.07 -4.17 -1.48
N GLY A 44 14.50 -3.91 -0.29
CA GLY A 44 13.13 -4.30 0.02
C GLY A 44 12.07 -3.36 -0.56
N SER A 45 11.13 -3.90 -1.34
CA SER A 45 9.85 -3.25 -1.62
C SER A 45 9.02 -3.10 -0.33
N ILE A 46 8.35 -1.96 -0.16
CA ILE A 46 7.34 -1.79 0.88
C ILE A 46 5.94 -1.92 0.27
N PHE A 47 5.01 -2.47 1.05
CA PHE A 47 3.61 -2.57 0.66
C PHE A 47 2.76 -1.58 1.46
N ARG A 48 1.97 -0.75 0.78
CA ARG A 48 1.11 0.25 1.42
C ARG A 48 -0.33 0.11 0.93
N LYS A 49 -1.27 -0.02 1.87
CA LYS A 49 -2.72 0.00 1.59
C LYS A 49 -3.20 1.44 1.44
N VAL A 50 -3.84 1.73 0.31
CA VAL A 50 -4.27 3.07 -0.10
C VAL A 50 -5.76 3.04 -0.47
N PRO A 51 -6.62 3.75 0.27
CA PRO A 51 -8.01 3.95 -0.11
C PRO A 51 -8.13 4.73 -1.43
N TYR A 52 -9.11 4.39 -2.27
CA TYR A 52 -9.31 5.01 -3.59
C TYR A 52 -9.39 6.55 -3.51
N ASN A 53 -10.06 7.10 -2.50
CA ASN A 53 -10.19 8.54 -2.30
C ASN A 53 -8.88 9.26 -1.93
N ARG A 54 -7.84 8.54 -1.51
CA ARG A 54 -6.53 9.08 -1.13
C ARG A 54 -5.44 8.77 -2.15
N MET A 55 -5.73 8.05 -3.23
CA MET A 55 -4.72 7.64 -4.21
C MET A 55 -3.89 8.82 -4.71
N ASN A 56 -4.51 9.91 -5.15
CA ASN A 56 -3.77 11.09 -5.63
C ASN A 56 -2.84 11.70 -4.56
N GLN A 57 -3.29 11.77 -3.32
CA GLN A 57 -2.49 12.31 -2.21
C GLN A 57 -1.31 11.41 -1.88
N GLU A 58 -1.53 10.09 -1.84
CA GLU A 58 -0.46 9.12 -1.58
C GLU A 58 0.54 9.06 -2.73
N MET A 59 0.11 9.13 -4.00
CA MET A 59 1.02 9.25 -5.15
C MET A 59 1.97 10.44 -5.00
N GLN A 60 1.42 11.63 -4.70
CA GLN A 60 2.22 12.83 -4.48
C GLN A 60 3.17 12.69 -3.28
N ARG A 61 2.69 12.07 -2.19
CA ARG A 61 3.51 11.83 -1.00
C ARG A 61 4.67 10.88 -1.30
N ILE A 62 4.42 9.78 -2.01
CA ILE A 62 5.45 8.80 -2.41
C ILE A 62 6.50 9.48 -3.28
N ASN A 63 6.08 10.25 -4.28
CA ASN A 63 6.99 11.03 -5.13
C ASN A 63 7.84 12.02 -4.31
N LYS A 64 7.25 12.73 -3.34
CA LYS A 64 7.99 13.64 -2.44
C LYS A 64 9.01 12.91 -1.55
N MET A 65 8.72 11.67 -1.16
CA MET A 65 9.64 10.81 -0.42
C MET A 65 10.69 10.14 -1.31
N GLY A 66 10.68 10.40 -2.63
CA GLY A 66 11.60 9.80 -3.60
C GLY A 66 11.30 8.34 -3.93
N GLY A 67 10.14 7.81 -3.52
CA GLY A 67 9.77 6.43 -3.80
C GLY A 67 9.26 6.23 -5.22
N THR A 68 9.48 5.04 -5.74
CA THR A 68 9.00 4.58 -7.04
C THR A 68 7.95 3.51 -6.83
N ILE A 69 6.78 3.66 -7.45
CA ILE A 69 5.73 2.65 -7.38
C ILE A 69 5.97 1.65 -8.51
N VAL A 70 6.17 0.38 -8.16
CA VAL A 70 6.46 -0.70 -9.12
C VAL A 70 5.23 -1.54 -9.43
N ASN A 71 4.26 -1.60 -8.51
CA ASN A 71 3.00 -2.33 -8.70
C ASN A 71 1.85 -1.64 -7.94
N ILE A 72 0.64 -1.72 -8.50
CA ILE A 72 -0.61 -1.29 -7.87
C ILE A 72 -1.66 -2.36 -8.18
N GLN A 73 -2.20 -2.99 -7.14
CA GLN A 73 -3.24 -4.01 -7.29
C GLN A 73 -4.37 -3.82 -6.27
N PRO A 74 -5.60 -4.28 -6.57
CA PRO A 74 -6.67 -4.35 -5.58
C PRO A 74 -6.26 -5.15 -4.33
N LEU A 75 -6.82 -4.83 -3.17
CA LEU A 75 -6.54 -5.56 -1.94
C LEU A 75 -6.97 -7.03 -2.04
N GLU A 76 -8.07 -7.30 -2.73
CA GLU A 76 -8.62 -8.64 -2.93
C GLU A 76 -7.61 -9.53 -3.67
N ASP A 77 -6.99 -9.00 -4.74
CA ASP A 77 -6.00 -9.73 -5.54
C ASP A 77 -4.72 -9.99 -4.74
N PHE A 78 -4.29 -9.01 -3.93
CA PHE A 78 -3.13 -9.17 -3.05
C PHE A 78 -3.34 -10.26 -1.99
N GLN A 79 -4.52 -10.33 -1.38
CA GLN A 79 -4.83 -11.36 -0.37
C GLN A 79 -4.92 -12.77 -0.97
N ASN A 80 -5.43 -12.89 -2.20
CA ASN A 80 -5.50 -14.18 -2.88
C ASN A 80 -4.11 -14.73 -3.26
N GLN A 81 -3.12 -13.86 -3.46
CA GLN A 81 -1.73 -14.26 -3.74
C GLN A 81 -0.99 -14.77 -2.50
N GLU A 82 -1.29 -14.26 -1.31
CA GLU A 82 -0.73 -14.77 -0.04
C GLU A 82 -1.35 -16.12 0.40
N ALA A 83 -2.54 -16.44 -0.11
CA ALA A 83 -3.31 -17.64 0.26
C ALA A 83 -2.88 -18.94 -0.43
N HIS A 84 -1.76 -18.94 -1.17
CA HIS A 84 -1.12 -20.15 -1.70
C HIS A 84 0.05 -20.56 -0.78
N PRO A 85 -0.16 -21.44 0.22
CA PRO A 85 0.92 -22.07 0.97
C PRO A 85 1.59 -23.12 0.08
N GLU A 86 2.44 -22.68 -0.84
CA GLU A 86 3.29 -23.55 -1.65
C GLU A 86 4.42 -24.14 -0.76
N HIS A 87 4.12 -24.93 0.27
CA HIS A 87 5.10 -25.79 0.96
C HIS A 87 4.38 -27.05 1.49
N GLU A 88 3.93 -27.91 0.57
CA GLU A 88 3.64 -29.30 0.88
C GLU A 88 4.99 -30.03 1.06
N HIS A 89 5.57 -29.96 2.27
CA HIS A 89 6.60 -30.91 2.67
C HIS A 89 5.90 -32.23 2.97
N ASN A 90 5.84 -33.11 1.98
CA ASN A 90 5.47 -34.51 2.14
C ASN A 90 6.61 -35.23 2.88
N ASP A 91 6.60 -35.13 4.20
CA ASP A 91 7.52 -35.87 5.07
C ASP A 91 6.90 -37.24 5.38
N ASN A 92 6.91 -38.13 4.38
CA ASN A 92 6.61 -39.53 4.59
C ASN A 92 7.93 -40.23 4.97
N SER A 93 8.28 -40.16 6.25
CA SER A 93 9.38 -40.92 6.84
C SER A 93 9.05 -41.30 8.28
N GLN A 94 8.98 -42.62 8.49
CA GLN A 94 9.15 -43.39 9.73
C GLN A 94 7.88 -43.69 10.56
N GLU A 95 7.38 -44.93 10.43
CA GLU A 95 7.77 -46.04 11.31
C GLU A 95 7.82 -47.37 10.53
#